data_AF-A0A6V6YU75-F1
#
_entry.id   AF-A0A6V6YU75-F1
#
_cell.length_a   1.000
_cell.length_b   1.000
_cell.length_c   1.000
_cell.angle_alpha   90.00
_cell.angle_beta   90.00
_cell.angle_gamma   90.00
#
_symmetry.space_group_name_H-M   'P 1'
#
loop_
_entity.id
_entity.type
_entity.pdbx_description
1 polymer ?
#
loop_
_entity_poly.entity_id
_entity_poly.type
_entity_poly.pdbx_seq_one_letter_code
_entity_poly.pdbx_strand_id
1 'polypeptide(L)'
;MKNEIYARKGYVFSNPEYSDVFKKFNWYNPVNDNKSIVYSDIELKNIAILNRRINEISEFLEKERNSKYKAFSPEKINQIFTKEKRKELGINFSIWKVYNYKDKTGEYYLVLTEDKFKEPVEGNNFNNAVRALNFKIENEHWTKTFETNDFKESHEQSIWFWSRYIYVEDFDHDGIIDPIIIYGTSGLNLYDDGRIKILLYYKGKKIGIRIQNGILDDERNFNVDADFYNLPKIIQEKIVAQMYLMVENNHSILPYGWQKKMAKKMTFIAE
;
A
#
# COMPACT_ATOMS: atom_id res chain seq x y z
N MET A 1 1.29 15.08 -18.61
CA MET A 1 1.16 13.82 -19.37
C MET A 1 -0.25 13.59 -19.91
N LYS A 2 -1.30 13.38 -19.08
CA LYS A 2 -2.69 13.20 -19.58
C LYS A 2 -3.14 14.34 -20.52
N ASN A 3 -3.06 15.59 -20.06
CA ASN A 3 -3.46 16.76 -20.85
C ASN A 3 -2.62 16.94 -22.12
N GLU A 4 -1.41 16.39 -22.19
CA GLU A 4 -0.60 16.46 -23.39
C GLU A 4 -1.14 15.56 -24.51
N ILE A 5 -1.66 14.36 -24.17
CA ILE A 5 -2.32 13.46 -25.13
C ILE A 5 -3.53 14.17 -25.76
N TYR A 6 -4.33 14.87 -24.94
CA TYR A 6 -5.43 15.69 -25.42
C TYR A 6 -4.92 16.85 -26.30
N ALA A 7 -3.89 17.58 -25.85
CA ALA A 7 -3.36 18.73 -26.57
C ALA A 7 -2.78 18.37 -27.94
N ARG A 8 -2.11 17.22 -28.07
CA ARG A 8 -1.55 16.75 -29.36
C ARG A 8 -2.61 16.51 -30.43
N LYS A 9 -3.87 16.33 -30.03
CA LYS A 9 -5.01 16.18 -30.93
C LYS A 9 -5.78 17.50 -31.15
N GLY A 10 -5.26 18.61 -30.62
CA GLY A 10 -5.87 19.93 -30.73
C GLY A 10 -6.98 20.20 -29.73
N TYR A 11 -7.07 19.43 -28.63
CA TYR A 11 -8.11 19.64 -27.63
C TYR A 11 -8.02 21.02 -26.99
N VAL A 12 -9.12 21.77 -27.03
CA VAL A 12 -9.25 23.09 -26.42
C VAL A 12 -9.62 22.94 -24.94
N PHE A 13 -8.72 23.37 -24.05
CA PHE A 13 -8.92 23.33 -22.60
C PHE A 13 -9.74 24.53 -22.12
N SER A 14 -10.79 24.26 -21.32
CA SER A 14 -11.56 25.30 -20.63
C SER A 14 -10.81 25.93 -19.45
N ASN A 15 -9.84 25.22 -18.87
CA ASN A 15 -8.98 25.76 -17.82
C ASN A 15 -7.87 26.64 -18.45
N PRO A 16 -7.81 27.95 -18.12
CA PRO A 16 -6.84 28.88 -18.68
C PRO A 16 -5.39 28.47 -18.38
N GLU A 17 -5.09 27.89 -17.22
CA GLU A 17 -3.73 27.45 -16.88
C GLU A 17 -3.22 26.36 -17.84
N TYR A 18 -4.07 25.41 -18.21
CA TYR A 18 -3.71 24.37 -19.18
C TYR A 18 -3.64 24.92 -20.60
N SER A 19 -4.62 25.73 -20.98
CA SER A 19 -4.64 26.39 -22.29
C SER A 19 -3.36 27.21 -22.53
N ASP A 20 -2.94 28.01 -21.56
CA ASP A 20 -1.82 28.93 -21.71
C ASP A 20 -0.46 28.23 -21.70
N VAL A 21 -0.37 27.06 -21.06
CA VAL A 21 0.80 26.19 -21.17
C VAL A 21 0.93 25.63 -22.58
N PHE A 22 -0.15 25.11 -23.17
CA PHE A 22 -0.05 24.43 -24.48
C PHE A 22 0.05 25.40 -25.68
N LYS A 23 -0.53 26.61 -25.60
CA LYS A 23 -0.39 27.66 -26.63
C LYS A 23 1.05 28.08 -26.90
N LYS A 24 1.97 27.83 -25.98
CA LYS A 24 3.41 28.16 -26.14
C LYS A 24 4.13 27.18 -27.07
N PHE A 25 3.52 26.05 -27.40
CA PHE A 25 4.14 25.03 -28.23
C PHE A 25 3.67 25.14 -29.67
N ASN A 26 4.62 25.24 -30.60
CA ASN A 26 4.33 25.39 -32.04
C ASN A 26 3.58 24.19 -32.65
N TRP A 27 3.61 23.02 -31.99
CA TRP A 27 2.90 21.82 -32.44
C TRP A 27 1.44 21.77 -31.96
N TYR A 28 1.02 22.68 -31.07
CA TYR A 28 -0.35 22.71 -30.58
C TYR A 28 -1.25 23.46 -31.56
N ASN A 29 -2.16 22.73 -32.19
CA ASN A 29 -3.11 23.29 -33.16
C ASN A 29 -4.55 23.03 -32.69
N PRO A 30 -5.23 24.00 -32.06
CA PRO A 30 -6.55 23.80 -31.47
C PRO A 30 -7.63 23.56 -32.55
N VAL A 31 -8.52 22.61 -32.29
CA VAL A 31 -9.69 22.35 -33.15
C VAL A 31 -10.87 23.25 -32.77
N ASN A 32 -11.80 23.44 -33.70
CA ASN A 32 -13.01 24.23 -33.45
C ASN A 32 -14.00 23.52 -32.53
N ASP A 33 -14.03 22.19 -32.52
CA ASP A 33 -14.89 21.38 -31.66
C ASP A 33 -14.14 20.15 -31.15
N ASN A 34 -14.01 20.02 -29.83
CA ASN A 34 -13.37 18.86 -29.20
C ASN A 34 -14.05 17.53 -29.53
N LYS A 35 -15.35 17.53 -29.89
CA LYS A 35 -16.06 16.31 -30.31
C LYS A 35 -15.56 15.73 -31.63
N SER A 36 -14.87 16.54 -32.44
CA SER A 36 -14.26 16.08 -33.69
C SER A 36 -12.98 15.26 -33.49
N ILE A 37 -12.47 15.18 -32.24
CA ILE A 37 -11.22 14.49 -31.95
C ILE A 37 -11.43 12.98 -31.88
N VAL A 38 -10.67 12.26 -32.71
CA VAL A 38 -10.60 10.80 -32.70
C VAL A 38 -9.25 10.36 -32.12
N TYR A 39 -9.31 9.60 -31.04
CA TYR A 39 -8.14 8.97 -30.42
C TYR A 39 -7.93 7.56 -31.00
N SER A 40 -6.67 7.17 -31.15
CA SER A 40 -6.30 5.79 -31.46
C SER A 40 -6.56 4.87 -30.28
N ASP A 41 -6.61 3.56 -30.54
CA ASP A 41 -6.78 2.54 -29.50
C ASP A 41 -5.70 2.61 -28.41
N ILE A 42 -4.46 2.93 -28.80
CA ILE A 42 -3.34 3.09 -27.87
C ILE A 42 -3.53 4.34 -27.00
N GLU A 43 -3.97 5.46 -27.57
CA GLU A 43 -4.24 6.69 -26.81
C GLU A 43 -5.41 6.50 -25.84
N LEU A 44 -6.47 5.79 -26.25
CA LEU A 44 -7.59 5.44 -25.39
C LEU A 44 -7.13 4.57 -24.21
N LYS A 45 -6.30 3.55 -24.47
CA LYS A 45 -5.69 2.72 -23.42
C LYS A 45 -4.82 3.55 -22.47
N ASN A 46 -3.98 4.44 -23.00
CA ASN A 46 -3.13 5.31 -22.18
C ASN A 46 -3.94 6.28 -21.33
N ILE A 47 -4.99 6.89 -21.89
CA ILE A 47 -5.92 7.75 -21.16
C ILE A 47 -6.61 6.97 -20.04
N ALA A 48 -7.08 5.75 -20.32
CA ALA A 48 -7.71 4.89 -19.32
C ALA A 48 -6.75 4.54 -18.16
N ILE A 49 -5.50 4.17 -18.49
CA ILE A 49 -4.45 3.89 -17.49
C ILE A 49 -4.18 5.13 -16.63
N LEU A 50 -4.05 6.31 -17.24
CA LEU A 50 -3.78 7.55 -16.53
C LEU A 50 -4.96 7.99 -15.68
N ASN A 51 -6.19 7.82 -16.15
CA ASN A 51 -7.39 8.09 -15.36
C ASN A 51 -7.48 7.19 -14.15
N ARG A 52 -7.23 5.89 -14.33
CA ARG A 52 -7.18 4.93 -13.24
C ARG A 52 -6.16 5.36 -12.18
N ARG A 53 -4.94 5.71 -12.60
CA ARG A 53 -3.89 6.17 -11.67
C ARG A 53 -4.19 7.49 -11.00
N ILE A 54 -4.75 8.46 -11.73
CA ILE A 54 -5.15 9.76 -11.15
C ILE A 54 -6.24 9.54 -10.11
N ASN A 55 -7.23 8.70 -10.39
CA ASN A 55 -8.28 8.35 -9.44
C ASN A 55 -7.69 7.60 -8.24
N GLU A 56 -6.80 6.62 -8.46
CA GLU A 56 -6.09 5.91 -7.40
C GLU A 56 -5.27 6.86 -6.51
N ILE A 57 -4.66 7.91 -7.08
CA ILE A 57 -3.89 8.93 -6.35
C ILE A 57 -4.82 9.91 -5.61
N SER A 58 -5.89 10.39 -6.25
CA SER A 58 -6.87 11.28 -5.63
C SER A 58 -7.61 10.58 -4.48
N GLU A 59 -8.02 9.33 -4.67
CA GLU A 59 -8.57 8.51 -3.60
C GLU A 59 -7.53 8.18 -2.52
N PHE A 60 -6.26 7.97 -2.88
CA PHE A 60 -5.17 7.80 -1.92
C PHE A 60 -4.98 9.04 -1.03
N LEU A 61 -5.06 10.25 -1.61
CA LEU A 61 -4.93 11.50 -0.88
C LEU A 61 -6.15 11.79 0.01
N GLU A 62 -7.36 11.43 -0.42
CA GLU A 62 -8.56 11.59 0.42
C GLU A 62 -8.68 10.51 1.52
N LYS A 63 -8.20 9.29 1.25
CA LYS A 63 -8.28 8.12 2.16
C LYS A 63 -7.04 7.93 3.03
N GLU A 64 -6.08 8.86 3.06
CA GLU A 64 -4.95 8.85 4.02
C GLU A 64 -5.37 9.04 5.50
N ARG A 65 -6.68 9.02 5.79
CA ARG A 65 -7.33 9.01 7.11
C ARG A 65 -7.36 7.62 7.80
N ASN A 66 -6.65 6.62 7.29
CA ASN A 66 -6.78 5.24 7.77
C ASN A 66 -5.98 4.92 9.04
N SER A 67 -5.32 5.90 9.66
CA SER A 67 -4.89 5.79 11.06
C SER A 67 -5.25 7.09 11.77
N LYS A 68 -5.85 6.99 12.95
CA LYS A 68 -5.96 8.14 13.88
C LYS A 68 -4.60 8.82 14.11
N TYR A 69 -3.50 8.09 13.95
CA TYR A 69 -2.15 8.56 14.22
C TYR A 69 -1.46 9.06 12.95
N LYS A 70 -0.82 10.23 13.07
CA LYS A 70 -0.17 10.93 11.96
C LYS A 70 1.16 10.28 11.64
N ALA A 71 1.37 9.99 10.36
CA ALA A 71 2.70 9.70 9.86
C ALA A 71 3.57 10.96 9.93
N PHE A 72 4.86 10.78 10.20
CA PHE A 72 5.82 11.88 10.15
C PHE A 72 5.99 12.41 8.74
N SER A 73 6.23 13.72 8.64
CA SER A 73 6.65 14.34 7.38
C SER A 73 8.07 13.89 7.01
N PRO A 74 8.46 13.96 5.72
CA PRO A 74 9.81 13.64 5.28
C PRO A 74 10.89 14.44 6.04
N GLU A 75 10.66 15.71 6.32
CA GLU A 75 11.59 16.57 7.07
C GLU A 75 11.78 16.06 8.49
N LYS A 76 10.68 15.68 9.16
CA LYS A 76 10.72 15.14 10.51
C LYS A 76 11.42 13.78 10.56
N ILE A 77 11.20 12.93 9.55
CA ILE A 77 11.91 11.66 9.39
C ILE A 77 13.42 11.92 9.27
N ASN A 78 13.85 12.84 8.41
CA ASN A 78 15.27 13.13 8.20
C ASN A 78 15.94 13.74 9.44
N GLN A 79 15.22 14.52 10.24
CA GLN A 79 15.72 15.06 11.51
C GLN A 79 15.95 13.98 12.57
N ILE A 80 15.04 13.00 12.66
CA ILE A 80 15.09 11.95 13.69
C ILE A 80 16.01 10.80 13.26
N PHE A 81 15.89 10.35 12.02
CA PHE A 81 16.58 9.17 11.48
C PHE A 81 17.79 9.59 10.66
N THR A 82 18.74 10.25 11.33
CA THR A 82 20.06 10.58 10.75
C THR A 82 20.78 9.31 10.27
N LYS A 83 21.82 9.47 9.45
CA LYS A 83 22.62 8.33 8.97
C LYS A 83 23.19 7.51 10.13
N GLU A 84 23.64 8.20 11.18
CA GLU A 84 24.21 7.61 12.40
C GLU A 84 23.12 6.86 13.17
N LYS A 85 21.95 7.48 13.37
CA LYS A 85 20.83 6.85 14.08
C LYS A 85 20.29 5.65 13.33
N ARG A 86 20.18 5.72 12.00
CA ARG A 86 19.80 4.58 11.16
C ARG A 86 20.78 3.42 11.29
N LYS A 87 22.09 3.71 11.31
CA LYS A 87 23.13 2.70 11.52
C LYS A 87 23.01 2.06 12.91
N GLU A 88 22.82 2.86 13.95
CA GLU A 88 22.59 2.40 15.34
C GLU A 88 21.38 1.47 15.44
N LEU A 89 20.26 1.85 14.81
CA LEU A 89 19.00 1.10 14.83
C LEU A 89 18.98 -0.07 13.82
N GLY A 90 20.05 -0.27 13.05
CA GLY A 90 20.13 -1.31 12.02
C GLY A 90 19.20 -1.09 10.83
N ILE A 91 18.79 0.15 10.54
CA ILE A 91 17.92 0.53 9.42
C ILE A 91 18.78 0.73 8.17
N ASN A 92 18.83 -0.29 7.32
CA ASN A 92 19.64 -0.34 6.10
C ASN A 92 18.85 -0.03 4.81
N PHE A 93 17.53 -0.15 4.82
CA PHE A 93 16.67 0.19 3.69
C PHE A 93 16.23 1.65 3.73
N SER A 94 15.68 2.14 2.62
CA SER A 94 15.13 3.50 2.53
C SER A 94 13.86 3.58 3.39
N ILE A 95 13.78 4.56 4.28
CA ILE A 95 12.58 4.79 5.10
C ILE A 95 11.48 5.31 4.17
N TRP A 96 10.39 4.55 4.08
CA TRP A 96 9.21 4.91 3.31
C TRP A 96 8.22 5.72 4.14
N LYS A 97 7.89 5.23 5.35
CA LYS A 97 6.91 5.87 6.23
C LYS A 97 7.24 5.59 7.69
N VAL A 98 6.93 6.56 8.56
CA VAL A 98 7.04 6.40 10.01
C VAL A 98 5.75 6.82 10.66
N TYR A 99 5.15 5.93 11.44
CA TYR A 99 4.01 6.25 12.29
C TYR A 99 4.50 6.47 13.72
N ASN A 100 4.16 7.61 14.31
CA ASN A 100 4.32 7.83 15.74
C ASN A 100 3.00 7.55 16.44
N TYR A 101 3.08 6.73 17.49
CA TYR A 101 1.91 6.43 18.30
C TYR A 101 2.31 6.31 19.77
N LYS A 102 1.33 6.54 20.64
CA LYS A 102 1.49 6.43 22.08
C LYS A 102 0.32 5.66 22.63
N ASP A 103 0.61 4.66 23.44
CA ASP A 103 -0.38 3.86 24.14
C ASP A 103 -0.11 3.90 25.66
N LYS A 104 -0.86 3.10 26.44
CA LYS A 104 -0.69 3.08 27.91
C LYS A 104 0.68 2.57 28.36
N THR A 105 1.42 1.89 27.48
CA THR A 105 2.70 1.26 27.78
C THR A 105 3.90 2.10 27.35
N GLY A 106 3.74 3.06 26.44
CA GLY A 106 4.79 4.00 26.07
C GLY A 106 4.56 4.74 24.75
N GLU A 107 5.62 5.40 24.29
CA GLU A 107 5.68 6.01 22.96
C GLU A 107 6.45 5.12 21.99
N TYR A 108 6.00 5.07 20.74
CA TYR A 108 6.51 4.16 19.73
C TYR A 108 6.66 4.82 18.37
N TYR A 109 7.66 4.36 17.62
CA TYR A 109 7.78 4.61 16.19
C TYR A 109 7.73 3.29 15.41
N LEU A 110 6.72 3.14 14.57
CA LEU A 110 6.65 2.10 13.55
C LEU A 110 7.29 2.63 12.26
N VAL A 111 8.42 2.05 11.90
CA VAL A 111 9.27 2.46 10.78
C VAL A 111 9.13 1.44 9.65
N LEU A 112 8.57 1.87 8.53
CA LEU A 112 8.41 1.08 7.30
C LEU A 112 9.51 1.45 6.32
N THR A 113 10.24 0.45 5.82
CA THR A 113 11.41 0.62 4.95
C THR A 113 11.37 -0.31 3.75
N GLU A 114 11.85 0.17 2.61
CA GLU A 114 11.81 -0.56 1.33
C GLU A 114 13.20 -0.55 0.67
N ASP A 115 13.61 -1.72 0.17
CA ASP A 115 14.86 -1.91 -0.56
C ASP A 115 14.66 -1.63 -2.06
N LYS A 116 14.82 -0.36 -2.42
CA LYS A 116 14.68 0.10 -3.81
C LYS A 116 15.89 -0.35 -4.63
N PHE A 117 15.65 -1.14 -5.66
CA PHE A 117 16.71 -1.56 -6.59
C PHE A 117 16.66 -0.84 -7.94
N LYS A 118 15.56 -0.13 -8.22
CA LYS A 118 15.40 0.70 -9.41
C LYS A 118 14.47 1.87 -9.09
N GLU A 119 14.71 3.00 -9.75
CA GLU A 119 13.78 4.13 -9.68
C GLU A 119 12.40 3.74 -10.22
N PRO A 120 11.31 4.20 -9.59
CA PRO A 120 9.97 3.97 -10.11
C PRO A 120 9.84 4.49 -11.54
N VAL A 121 9.38 3.64 -12.45
CA VAL A 121 9.10 4.00 -13.85
C VAL A 121 7.61 3.84 -14.05
N GLU A 122 6.96 4.90 -14.52
CA GLU A 122 5.51 4.92 -14.73
C GLU A 122 4.78 4.43 -13.47
N GLY A 123 5.16 4.93 -12.28
CA GLY A 123 4.56 4.59 -10.98
C GLY A 123 4.51 3.09 -10.61
N ASN A 124 5.32 2.25 -11.23
CA ASN A 124 5.62 0.91 -10.72
C ASN A 124 6.74 1.04 -9.69
N ASN A 125 6.52 0.51 -8.49
CA ASN A 125 7.58 0.39 -7.49
C ASN A 125 8.51 -0.75 -7.88
N PHE A 126 9.82 -0.61 -7.66
CA PHE A 126 10.80 -1.65 -7.91
C PHE A 126 11.64 -1.88 -6.66
N ASN A 127 11.10 -2.74 -5.80
CA ASN A 127 11.65 -3.05 -4.49
C ASN A 127 11.93 -4.54 -4.39
N ASN A 128 13.08 -4.92 -3.82
CA ASN A 128 13.44 -6.32 -3.60
C ASN A 128 12.97 -6.84 -2.24
N ALA A 129 12.81 -5.93 -1.28
CA ALA A 129 12.49 -6.30 0.08
C ALA A 129 11.70 -5.18 0.78
N VAL A 130 10.93 -5.60 1.78
CA VAL A 130 10.27 -4.72 2.74
C VAL A 130 10.70 -5.09 4.14
N ARG A 131 10.88 -4.08 4.98
CA ARG A 131 11.20 -4.27 6.38
C ARG A 131 10.47 -3.28 7.26
N ALA A 132 9.77 -3.79 8.27
CA ALA A 132 9.06 -3.02 9.27
C ALA A 132 9.73 -3.21 10.62
N LEU A 133 10.09 -2.12 11.29
CA LEU A 133 10.69 -2.13 12.61
C LEU A 133 9.84 -1.28 13.54
N ASN A 134 9.57 -1.77 14.75
CA ASN A 134 8.85 -0.98 15.74
C ASN A 134 9.71 -0.74 16.97
N PHE A 135 9.86 0.52 17.36
CA PHE A 135 10.70 0.92 18.48
C PHE A 135 9.85 1.55 19.56
N LYS A 136 9.99 1.07 20.80
CA LYS A 136 9.54 1.77 22.00
C LYS A 136 10.59 2.81 22.39
N ILE A 137 10.15 3.99 22.80
CA ILE A 137 11.01 5.11 23.18
C ILE A 137 10.77 5.45 24.65
N GLU A 138 11.82 5.32 25.46
CA GLU A 138 11.79 5.62 26.90
C GLU A 138 13.11 6.28 27.29
N ASN A 139 13.07 7.48 27.88
CA ASN A 139 14.27 8.21 28.33
C ASN A 139 15.38 8.24 27.26
N GLU A 140 15.01 8.61 26.03
CA GLU A 140 15.88 8.65 24.83
C GLU A 140 16.46 7.29 24.38
N HIS A 141 16.13 6.19 25.06
CA HIS A 141 16.48 4.84 24.66
C HIS A 141 15.43 4.25 23.73
N TRP A 142 15.90 3.56 22.69
CA TRP A 142 15.07 2.99 21.65
C TRP A 142 15.15 1.47 21.71
N THR A 143 14.07 0.81 22.09
CA THR A 143 14.00 -0.65 22.18
C THR A 143 13.15 -1.21 21.06
N LYS A 144 13.74 -2.05 20.20
CA LYS A 144 12.99 -2.73 19.14
C LYS A 144 12.04 -3.75 19.75
N THR A 145 10.75 -3.56 19.55
CA THR A 145 9.68 -4.42 20.08
C THR A 145 9.29 -5.52 19.11
N PHE A 146 9.35 -5.25 17.82
CA PHE A 146 9.21 -6.27 16.79
C PHE A 146 9.90 -5.87 15.49
N GLU A 147 10.07 -6.87 14.64
CA GLU A 147 10.56 -6.72 13.28
C GLU A 147 9.85 -7.69 12.34
N THR A 148 9.58 -7.24 11.12
CA THR A 148 9.30 -8.12 10.00
C THR A 148 10.17 -7.74 8.83
N ASN A 149 10.65 -8.76 8.12
CA ASN A 149 11.39 -8.64 6.89
C ASN A 149 10.79 -9.62 5.88
N ASP A 150 10.72 -9.22 4.62
CA ASP A 150 10.26 -10.07 3.52
C ASP A 150 10.91 -9.64 2.21
N PHE A 151 11.09 -10.61 1.30
CA PHE A 151 11.73 -10.43 0.01
C PHE A 151 10.77 -10.82 -1.10
N LYS A 152 10.84 -10.14 -2.23
CA LYS A 152 10.13 -10.59 -3.42
C LYS A 152 10.69 -11.94 -3.87
N GLU A 153 9.83 -12.79 -4.41
CA GLU A 153 10.21 -14.04 -5.04
C GLU A 153 10.76 -13.80 -6.46
N SER A 154 11.34 -14.84 -7.07
CA SER A 154 11.98 -14.73 -8.38
C SER A 154 11.00 -14.37 -9.50
N HIS A 155 9.75 -14.83 -9.41
CA HIS A 155 8.69 -14.55 -10.36
C HIS A 155 7.97 -13.22 -10.09
N GLU A 156 8.20 -12.59 -8.93
CA GLU A 156 7.62 -11.30 -8.56
C GLU A 156 8.47 -10.14 -9.10
N GLN A 157 7.79 -9.12 -9.60
CA GLN A 157 8.39 -7.88 -10.11
C GLN A 157 8.78 -6.93 -8.98
N SER A 158 8.01 -6.87 -7.89
CA SER A 158 8.24 -5.93 -6.78
C SER A 158 7.50 -6.31 -5.51
N ILE A 159 7.91 -5.74 -4.37
CA ILE A 159 7.28 -5.87 -3.04
C ILE A 159 7.23 -4.52 -2.29
N TRP A 160 6.09 -4.08 -1.76
CA TRP A 160 6.03 -2.79 -1.04
C TRP A 160 4.90 -2.70 -0.02
N PHE A 161 5.00 -1.75 0.91
CA PHE A 161 3.97 -1.51 1.91
C PHE A 161 2.75 -0.83 1.29
N TRP A 162 1.58 -1.44 1.49
CA TRP A 162 0.32 -0.88 1.03
C TRP A 162 -0.24 0.02 2.13
N SER A 163 0.39 1.19 2.32
CA SER A 163 0.13 2.11 3.42
C SER A 163 -1.35 2.53 3.57
N ARG A 164 -2.14 2.47 2.50
CA ARG A 164 -3.60 2.67 2.53
C ARG A 164 -4.36 1.64 3.38
N TYR A 165 -3.78 0.46 3.63
CA TYR A 165 -4.37 -0.59 4.46
C TYR A 165 -3.68 -0.75 5.81
N ILE A 166 -2.72 0.12 6.14
CA ILE A 166 -1.98 0.05 7.40
C ILE A 166 -2.73 0.86 8.46
N TYR A 167 -2.99 0.21 9.58
CA TYR A 167 -3.65 0.82 10.75
C TYR A 167 -2.75 0.67 11.96
N VAL A 168 -2.74 1.68 12.81
CA VAL A 168 -1.97 1.71 14.05
C VAL A 168 -2.93 2.20 15.13
N GLU A 169 -3.84 1.35 15.58
CA GLU A 169 -4.95 1.76 16.44
C GLU A 169 -5.18 0.75 17.58
N ASP A 170 -5.88 1.19 18.62
CA ASP A 170 -6.37 0.33 19.69
C ASP A 170 -7.78 -0.14 19.32
N PHE A 171 -7.87 -1.37 18.83
CA PHE A 171 -9.11 -1.92 18.27
C PHE A 171 -10.03 -2.54 19.30
N ASP A 172 -9.49 -3.10 20.38
CA ASP A 172 -10.26 -3.74 21.44
C ASP A 172 -10.47 -2.82 22.66
N HIS A 173 -9.98 -1.58 22.59
CA HIS A 173 -10.10 -0.53 23.59
C HIS A 173 -9.45 -0.88 24.93
N ASP A 174 -8.41 -1.71 24.90
CA ASP A 174 -7.66 -2.08 26.10
C ASP A 174 -6.56 -1.07 26.47
N GLY A 175 -6.35 -0.04 25.64
CA GLY A 175 -5.35 1.00 25.81
C GLY A 175 -3.95 0.63 25.29
N ILE A 176 -3.79 -0.52 24.64
CA ILE A 176 -2.60 -0.92 23.88
C ILE A 176 -2.91 -0.77 22.40
N ILE A 177 -1.96 -0.25 21.63
CA ILE A 177 -2.14 -0.10 20.19
C ILE A 177 -1.67 -1.36 19.47
N ASP A 178 -2.46 -1.80 18.48
CA ASP A 178 -2.25 -3.02 17.71
C ASP A 178 -1.95 -2.69 16.23
N PRO A 179 -0.67 -2.60 15.83
CA PRO A 179 -0.34 -2.37 14.43
C PRO A 179 -0.82 -3.49 13.51
N ILE A 180 -1.57 -3.11 12.47
CA ILE A 180 -1.85 -3.94 11.29
C ILE A 180 -0.97 -3.45 10.16
N ILE A 181 0.00 -4.27 9.76
CA ILE A 181 0.92 -4.00 8.67
C ILE A 181 0.51 -4.83 7.47
N ILE A 182 0.28 -4.18 6.34
CA ILE A 182 -0.07 -4.82 5.07
C ILE A 182 0.95 -4.44 4.01
N TYR A 183 1.44 -5.46 3.32
CA TYR A 183 2.26 -5.32 2.12
C TYR A 183 1.88 -6.42 1.12
N GLY A 184 2.23 -6.20 -0.13
CA GLY A 184 2.05 -7.19 -1.16
C GLY A 184 3.03 -7.02 -2.29
N THR A 185 2.90 -7.90 -3.27
CA THR A 185 3.81 -7.97 -4.42
C THR A 185 3.04 -7.74 -5.71
N SER A 186 3.79 -7.49 -6.77
CA SER A 186 3.28 -7.55 -8.14
C SER A 186 4.02 -8.61 -8.95
N GLY A 187 3.31 -9.28 -9.85
CA GLY A 187 3.85 -10.17 -10.88
C GLY A 187 3.72 -9.57 -12.28
N LEU A 188 3.64 -10.44 -13.29
CA LEU A 188 3.49 -10.03 -14.70
C LEU A 188 2.13 -9.36 -14.94
N ASN A 189 1.07 -9.89 -14.32
CA ASN A 189 -0.28 -9.38 -14.35
C ASN A 189 -0.57 -8.45 -13.15
N LEU A 190 0.43 -7.67 -12.73
CA LEU A 190 0.33 -6.76 -11.59
C LEU A 190 -0.07 -7.51 -10.30
N TYR A 191 -1.21 -7.18 -9.69
CA TYR A 191 -1.65 -7.77 -8.44
C TYR A 191 -2.22 -9.18 -8.62
N ASP A 192 -2.65 -9.55 -9.83
CA ASP A 192 -3.39 -10.79 -10.06
C ASP A 192 -2.52 -12.04 -9.85
N ASP A 193 -1.20 -11.92 -10.04
CA ASP A 193 -0.23 -12.98 -9.74
C ASP A 193 0.52 -12.75 -8.40
N GLY A 194 0.16 -11.68 -7.68
CA GLY A 194 0.87 -11.24 -6.48
C GLY A 194 0.44 -11.98 -5.22
N ARG A 195 1.23 -11.81 -4.16
CA ARG A 195 0.88 -12.25 -2.81
C ARG A 195 0.68 -11.06 -1.89
N ILE A 196 -0.08 -11.28 -0.84
CA ILE A 196 -0.45 -10.28 0.16
C ILE A 196 -0.17 -10.85 1.54
N LYS A 197 0.43 -10.05 2.41
CA LYS A 197 0.58 -10.41 3.82
C LYS A 197 -0.05 -9.35 4.70
N ILE A 198 -1.01 -9.78 5.51
CA ILE A 198 -1.63 -8.99 6.58
C ILE A 198 -1.02 -9.45 7.89
N LEU A 199 -0.33 -8.57 8.59
CA LEU A 199 0.35 -8.88 9.84
C LEU A 199 -0.20 -8.00 10.96
N LEU A 200 -0.88 -8.62 11.92
CA LEU A 200 -1.30 -8.01 13.16
C LEU A 200 -0.24 -8.25 14.25
N TYR A 201 0.12 -7.21 14.98
CA TYR A 201 0.91 -7.31 16.21
C TYR A 201 0.00 -7.05 17.39
N TYR A 202 -0.51 -8.11 18.00
CA TYR A 202 -1.46 -8.05 19.11
C TYR A 202 -0.77 -8.55 20.38
N LYS A 203 -0.63 -7.69 21.39
CA LYS A 203 -0.05 -8.05 22.70
C LYS A 203 1.31 -8.76 22.61
N GLY A 204 2.19 -8.26 21.74
CA GLY A 204 3.52 -8.82 21.52
C GLY A 204 3.56 -10.08 20.63
N LYS A 205 2.41 -10.56 20.16
CA LYS A 205 2.31 -11.70 19.24
C LYS A 205 2.06 -11.24 17.81
N LYS A 206 2.82 -11.79 16.87
CA LYS A 206 2.60 -11.60 15.44
C LYS A 206 1.60 -12.65 14.93
N ILE A 207 0.54 -12.20 14.28
CA ILE A 207 -0.51 -13.04 13.69
C ILE A 207 -0.65 -12.65 12.22
N GLY A 208 -0.54 -13.63 11.32
CA GLY A 208 -0.50 -13.42 9.88
C GLY A 208 -1.66 -14.05 9.11
N ILE A 209 -2.10 -13.34 8.09
CA ILE A 209 -2.85 -13.90 6.95
C ILE A 209 -1.98 -13.72 5.70
N ARG A 210 -1.80 -14.80 4.94
CA ARG A 210 -0.92 -14.85 3.75
C ARG A 210 -1.77 -15.29 2.57
N ILE A 211 -2.03 -14.38 1.65
CA ILE A 211 -2.89 -14.59 0.48
C ILE A 211 -2.01 -14.70 -0.75
N GLN A 212 -2.30 -15.69 -1.59
CA GLN A 212 -1.79 -15.84 -2.93
C GLN A 212 -2.94 -15.55 -3.90
N ASN A 213 -2.80 -14.51 -4.73
CA ASN A 213 -3.72 -14.28 -5.84
C ASN A 213 -3.37 -15.21 -7.00
N GLY A 214 -4.34 -15.38 -7.90
CA GLY A 214 -4.16 -16.08 -9.16
C GLY A 214 -5.31 -15.77 -10.09
N ILE A 215 -5.03 -15.77 -11.39
CA ILE A 215 -6.05 -15.54 -12.41
C ILE A 215 -6.97 -16.76 -12.47
N LEU A 216 -6.39 -17.97 -12.38
CA LEU A 216 -7.14 -19.20 -12.32
C LEU A 216 -7.59 -19.46 -10.87
N ASP A 217 -8.75 -20.10 -10.71
CA ASP A 217 -9.31 -20.31 -9.38
C ASP A 217 -8.43 -21.24 -8.52
N ASP A 218 -7.78 -22.23 -9.13
CA ASP A 218 -6.91 -23.21 -8.47
C ASP A 218 -5.57 -22.63 -7.98
N GLU A 219 -5.17 -21.48 -8.49
CA GLU A 219 -4.00 -20.72 -8.04
C GLU A 219 -4.29 -19.96 -6.73
N ARG A 220 -5.57 -19.63 -6.47
CA ARG A 220 -5.97 -18.78 -5.35
C ARG A 220 -5.99 -19.56 -4.06
N ASN A 221 -5.25 -19.08 -3.08
CA ASN A 221 -5.27 -19.66 -1.75
C ASN A 221 -4.85 -18.63 -0.69
N PHE A 222 -5.16 -18.91 0.57
CA PHE A 222 -4.56 -18.20 1.68
C PHE A 222 -4.45 -19.05 2.93
N ASN A 223 -3.48 -18.68 3.76
CA ASN A 223 -3.23 -19.24 5.08
C ASN A 223 -3.57 -18.23 6.16
N VAL A 224 -4.20 -18.69 7.24
CA VAL A 224 -4.54 -17.93 8.43
C VAL A 224 -3.87 -18.57 9.64
N ASP A 225 -3.06 -17.81 10.37
CA ASP A 225 -2.49 -18.30 11.64
C ASP A 225 -3.62 -18.68 12.60
N ALA A 226 -3.56 -19.86 13.23
CA ALA A 226 -4.64 -20.38 14.08
C ALA A 226 -5.05 -19.42 15.21
N ASP A 227 -4.08 -18.65 15.73
CA ASP A 227 -4.29 -17.64 16.76
C ASP A 227 -5.23 -16.51 16.35
N PHE A 228 -5.40 -16.27 15.05
CA PHE A 228 -6.39 -15.32 14.53
C PHE A 228 -7.79 -15.60 15.08
N TYR A 229 -8.17 -16.88 15.17
CA TYR A 229 -9.49 -17.28 15.63
C TYR A 229 -9.71 -17.13 17.14
N ASN A 230 -8.65 -16.80 17.88
CA ASN A 230 -8.69 -16.52 19.32
C ASN A 230 -8.69 -15.01 19.62
N LEU A 231 -8.56 -14.16 18.59
CA LEU A 231 -8.62 -12.71 18.75
C LEU A 231 -10.02 -12.24 19.18
N PRO A 232 -10.12 -11.08 19.85
CA PRO A 232 -11.38 -10.38 20.02
C PRO A 232 -12.12 -10.26 18.68
N LYS A 233 -13.45 -10.43 18.72
CA LYS A 233 -14.28 -10.48 17.51
C LYS A 233 -14.12 -9.21 16.65
N ILE A 234 -14.04 -8.05 17.30
CA ILE A 234 -13.84 -6.75 16.65
C ILE A 234 -12.54 -6.68 15.83
N ILE A 235 -11.46 -7.30 16.30
CA ILE A 235 -10.17 -7.35 15.58
C ILE A 235 -10.26 -8.27 14.38
N GLN A 236 -10.90 -9.44 14.53
CA GLN A 236 -11.15 -10.34 13.40
C GLN A 236 -11.97 -9.64 12.31
N GLU A 237 -13.03 -8.92 12.70
CA GLU A 237 -13.88 -8.14 11.80
C GLU A 237 -13.10 -7.02 11.10
N LYS A 238 -12.20 -6.33 11.81
CA LYS A 238 -11.35 -5.29 11.20
C LYS A 238 -10.43 -5.84 10.11
N ILE A 239 -9.80 -6.99 10.35
CA ILE A 239 -8.96 -7.66 9.35
C ILE A 239 -9.78 -8.14 8.16
N VAL A 240 -10.95 -8.75 8.41
CA VAL A 240 -11.90 -9.17 7.37
C VAL A 240 -12.33 -7.97 6.52
N ALA A 241 -12.60 -6.82 7.13
CA ALA A 241 -12.93 -5.59 6.41
C ALA A 241 -11.77 -5.11 5.53
N GLN A 242 -10.51 -5.26 5.95
CA GLN A 242 -9.36 -4.96 5.09
C GLN A 242 -9.27 -5.92 3.89
N MET A 243 -9.58 -7.20 4.09
CA MET A 243 -9.64 -8.17 3.00
C MET A 243 -10.68 -7.76 1.95
N TYR A 244 -11.89 -7.38 2.39
CA TYR A 244 -12.92 -6.86 1.48
C TYR A 244 -12.46 -5.61 0.75
N LEU A 245 -11.87 -4.65 1.46
CA LEU A 245 -11.38 -3.41 0.84
C LEU A 245 -10.28 -3.71 -0.21
N MET A 246 -9.41 -4.69 0.02
CA MET A 246 -8.41 -5.09 -0.97
C MET A 246 -9.04 -5.74 -2.21
N VAL A 247 -10.13 -6.50 -2.05
CA VAL A 247 -10.91 -7.03 -3.19
C VAL A 247 -11.56 -5.89 -3.96
N GLU A 248 -12.22 -4.95 -3.29
CA GLU A 248 -12.88 -3.79 -3.93
C GLU A 248 -11.90 -2.92 -4.72
N ASN A 249 -10.64 -2.85 -4.27
CA ASN A 249 -9.58 -2.11 -4.95
C ASN A 249 -8.84 -2.92 -6.03
N ASN A 250 -9.28 -4.14 -6.35
CA ASN A 250 -8.62 -5.06 -7.27
C ASN A 250 -7.14 -5.35 -6.90
N HIS A 251 -6.85 -5.42 -5.60
CA HIS A 251 -5.55 -5.81 -5.08
C HIS A 251 -5.53 -7.26 -4.58
N SER A 252 -6.69 -7.87 -4.36
CA SER A 252 -6.82 -9.26 -3.89
C SER A 252 -7.91 -10.00 -4.63
N ILE A 253 -7.67 -11.28 -4.90
CA ILE A 253 -8.64 -12.21 -5.45
C ILE A 253 -8.74 -13.39 -4.48
N LEU A 254 -9.80 -13.44 -3.68
CA LEU A 254 -9.97 -14.44 -2.63
C LEU A 254 -10.72 -15.68 -3.15
N PRO A 255 -10.37 -16.90 -2.68
CA PRO A 255 -11.08 -18.14 -3.04
C PRO A 255 -12.58 -18.07 -2.75
N TYR A 256 -13.40 -18.71 -3.59
CA TYR A 256 -14.83 -18.79 -3.39
C TYR A 256 -15.19 -19.43 -2.03
N GLY A 257 -16.20 -18.83 -1.37
CA GLY A 257 -16.72 -19.30 -0.10
C GLY A 257 -15.73 -19.19 1.07
N TRP A 258 -14.64 -18.41 0.93
CA TRP A 258 -13.64 -18.23 1.98
C TRP A 258 -14.23 -17.82 3.33
N GLN A 259 -15.31 -17.04 3.35
CA GLN A 259 -15.97 -16.60 4.57
C GLN A 259 -16.54 -17.80 5.36
N LYS A 260 -17.15 -18.75 4.65
CA LYS A 260 -17.68 -19.98 5.27
C LYS A 260 -16.56 -20.86 5.78
N LYS A 261 -15.44 -20.92 5.06
CA LYS A 261 -14.24 -21.68 5.45
C LYS A 261 -13.57 -21.06 6.69
N MET A 262 -13.45 -19.73 6.76
CA MET A 262 -12.99 -19.01 7.96
C MET A 262 -13.95 -19.13 9.15
N ALA A 263 -15.28 -19.12 8.91
CA ALA A 263 -16.25 -19.37 9.98
C ALA A 263 -16.10 -20.76 10.62
N LYS A 264 -15.58 -21.73 9.87
CA LYS A 264 -15.20 -23.07 10.36
C LYS A 264 -13.79 -23.12 10.96
N LYS A 265 -13.13 -21.96 11.13
CA LYS A 265 -11.75 -21.82 11.65
C LYS A 265 -10.68 -22.56 10.83
N MET A 266 -10.89 -22.70 9.52
CA MET A 266 -9.90 -23.32 8.63
C MET A 266 -8.64 -22.43 8.54
N THR A 267 -7.46 -23.03 8.68
CA THR A 267 -6.19 -22.30 8.59
C THR A 267 -5.60 -22.28 7.19
N PHE A 268 -6.07 -23.14 6.29
CA PHE A 268 -5.75 -23.12 4.87
C PHE A 268 -7.05 -23.09 4.05
N ILE A 269 -7.12 -22.17 3.09
CA ILE A 269 -8.30 -21.92 2.27
C ILE A 269 -7.80 -21.80 0.83
N ALA A 270 -8.20 -22.73 -0.02
CA ALA A 270 -8.05 -22.67 -1.48
C ALA A 270 -9.43 -22.78 -2.13
N GLU A 271 -9.56 -22.60 -3.44
CA GLU A 271 -10.82 -22.84 -4.17
C GLU A 271 -11.37 -24.25 -3.91
#